data_AF-A0A521XE34-F1
#
_entry.id   AF-A0A521XE34-F1
#
_cell.length_a   1.000
_cell.length_b   1.000
_cell.length_c   1.000
_cell.angle_alpha   90.00
_cell.angle_beta   90.00
_cell.angle_gamma   90.00
#
_symmetry.space_group_name_H-M   'P 1'
#
loop_
_entity.id
_entity.type
_entity.pdbx_description
1 polymer ?
#
loop_
_entity_poly.entity_id
_entity_poly.type
_entity_poly.pdbx_seq_one_letter_code
_entity_poly.pdbx_strand_id
1 'polypeptide(L)'
;MKRFSLISSLFLFFVLCSVSSAQNLTTSVQGVLRDGLGHSVEDGAYSLVFKLYTVDNGGTSVWTEAQDNVIVTHGVFSVELGSVTSLPTIDAGQVYFLGIAAQGGAEMQPRIKLQKAFAANITAAMAGFTNKVPSSGAASLDTIKFPDNTKLSTADPNKLGIPIGGIIMWSGSIGSIPSNWAICDGTNGTPDLRGRFVVGYSSADADYSSVGNTGGLKAVTLTTAQMPSHNHTGTTSTNGSHTHRWNNGLEGDDSGTGGSHAEYTRIGGFRDDAIAAAGDHNHTFTTSTVGSDQAHENRPPYYTLAFIMKTSN
;
A
#
# COMPACT_ATOMS: atom_id res chain seq x y z
N MET A 1 -58.35 3.30 -88.51
CA MET A 1 -57.81 4.64 -88.16
C MET A 1 -57.31 4.59 -86.71
N LYS A 2 -56.04 4.98 -86.48
CA LYS A 2 -55.43 5.69 -85.31
C LYS A 2 -56.13 5.55 -83.92
N ARG A 3 -55.53 5.38 -82.73
CA ARG A 3 -54.15 5.51 -82.18
C ARG A 3 -54.22 5.39 -80.62
N PHE A 4 -53.11 4.97 -79.96
CA PHE A 4 -52.69 5.22 -78.53
C PHE A 4 -53.50 4.53 -77.38
N SER A 5 -52.96 4.07 -76.23
CA SER A 5 -51.77 4.43 -75.45
C SER A 5 -51.39 3.38 -74.36
N LEU A 6 -50.07 3.17 -74.17
CA LEU A 6 -49.29 3.00 -72.91
C LEU A 6 -49.57 1.96 -71.78
N ILE A 7 -48.54 1.12 -71.54
CA ILE A 7 -47.77 0.86 -70.29
C ILE A 7 -48.31 -0.06 -69.15
N SER A 8 -47.37 -0.89 -68.66
CA SER A 8 -47.26 -1.55 -67.33
C SER A 8 -48.12 -2.79 -67.08
N SER A 9 -47.66 -3.88 -66.48
CA SER A 9 -46.42 -4.12 -65.71
C SER A 9 -46.23 -5.65 -65.61
N LEU A 10 -45.08 -6.11 -66.08
CA LEU A 10 -44.54 -7.45 -65.85
C LEU A 10 -43.91 -7.44 -64.45
N PHE A 11 -44.55 -8.05 -63.44
CA PHE A 11 -43.92 -8.24 -62.12
C PHE A 11 -43.46 -9.69 -61.95
N LEU A 12 -42.14 -9.79 -62.07
CA LEU A 12 -41.23 -10.91 -62.05
C LEU A 12 -41.27 -11.65 -60.70
N PHE A 13 -41.42 -12.97 -60.77
CA PHE A 13 -41.34 -13.91 -59.64
C PHE A 13 -39.89 -13.95 -59.14
N PHE A 14 -39.56 -13.14 -58.14
CA PHE A 14 -38.24 -13.14 -57.47
C PHE A 14 -38.16 -14.35 -56.54
N VAL A 15 -37.66 -15.48 -57.05
CA VAL A 15 -37.15 -16.57 -56.20
C VAL A 15 -35.89 -16.05 -55.52
N LEU A 16 -35.99 -15.82 -54.22
CA LEU A 16 -34.86 -15.60 -53.32
C LEU A 16 -33.99 -16.87 -53.32
N CYS A 17 -33.02 -16.91 -54.22
CA CYS A 17 -31.88 -17.82 -54.11
C CYS A 17 -30.99 -17.28 -52.99
N SER A 18 -31.15 -17.85 -51.79
CA SER A 18 -30.21 -17.62 -50.70
C SER A 18 -28.87 -18.22 -51.09
N VAL A 19 -27.95 -17.37 -51.55
CA VAL A 19 -26.55 -17.76 -51.70
C VAL A 19 -26.01 -17.92 -50.27
N SER A 20 -25.92 -19.15 -49.76
CA SER A 20 -25.09 -19.38 -48.59
C SER A 20 -23.65 -19.19 -49.04
N SER A 21 -22.97 -18.16 -48.53
CA SER A 21 -21.52 -18.14 -48.63
C SER A 21 -21.02 -19.24 -47.70
N ALA A 22 -20.68 -20.41 -48.25
CA ALA A 22 -19.85 -21.36 -47.52
C ALA A 22 -18.53 -20.64 -47.23
N GLN A 23 -18.33 -20.23 -45.97
CA GLN A 23 -17.03 -19.71 -45.59
C GLN A 23 -16.04 -20.87 -45.68
N ASN A 24 -14.99 -20.68 -46.47
CA ASN A 24 -13.91 -21.66 -46.55
C ASN A 24 -13.31 -21.79 -45.14
N LEU A 25 -13.44 -22.97 -44.55
CA LEU A 25 -12.82 -23.27 -43.28
C LEU A 25 -11.31 -23.36 -43.52
N THR A 26 -10.56 -22.47 -42.91
CA THR A 26 -9.10 -22.49 -42.95
C THR A 26 -8.53 -22.65 -41.54
N THR A 27 -7.31 -23.20 -41.44
CA THR A 27 -6.59 -23.31 -40.17
C THR A 27 -5.10 -23.12 -40.38
N SER A 28 -4.44 -22.38 -39.49
CA SER A 28 -2.99 -22.18 -39.54
C SER A 28 -2.26 -23.40 -38.98
N VAL A 29 -1.20 -23.84 -39.66
CA VAL A 29 -0.26 -24.87 -39.18
C VAL A 29 1.16 -24.33 -39.27
N GLN A 30 1.93 -24.54 -38.20
CA GLN A 30 3.33 -24.15 -38.11
C GLN A 30 4.18 -25.35 -37.73
N GLY A 31 5.40 -25.41 -38.24
CA GLY A 31 6.33 -26.49 -37.95
C GLY A 31 7.77 -26.14 -38.30
N VAL A 32 8.67 -27.04 -37.92
CA VAL A 32 10.10 -26.97 -38.28
C VAL A 32 10.42 -28.11 -39.23
N LEU A 33 10.91 -27.78 -40.43
CA LEU A 33 11.43 -28.74 -41.39
C LEU A 33 12.90 -29.02 -41.07
N ARG A 34 13.21 -30.31 -40.95
CA ARG A 34 14.56 -30.81 -40.72
C ARG A 34 15.00 -31.74 -41.85
N ASP A 35 16.28 -31.78 -42.14
CA ASP A 35 16.90 -32.70 -43.08
C ASP A 35 17.06 -34.12 -42.48
N GLY A 36 17.55 -35.06 -43.28
CA GLY A 36 17.79 -36.45 -42.85
C GLY A 36 18.88 -36.63 -41.79
N LEU A 37 19.64 -35.57 -41.47
CA LEU A 37 20.67 -35.52 -40.43
C LEU A 37 20.17 -34.80 -39.16
N GLY A 38 18.94 -34.28 -39.18
CA GLY A 38 18.29 -33.60 -38.05
C GLY A 38 18.56 -32.09 -37.97
N HIS A 39 19.28 -31.50 -38.93
CA HIS A 39 19.49 -30.06 -39.02
C HIS A 39 18.27 -29.36 -39.63
N SER A 40 18.04 -28.10 -39.29
CA SER A 40 17.03 -27.28 -39.98
C SER A 40 17.37 -27.14 -41.47
N VAL A 41 16.36 -27.21 -42.33
CA VAL A 41 16.54 -26.94 -43.76
C VAL A 41 16.92 -25.47 -44.01
N GLU A 42 17.60 -25.22 -45.13
CA GLU A 42 18.00 -23.86 -45.55
C GLU A 42 16.79 -22.96 -45.82
N ASP A 43 17.04 -21.65 -45.83
CA ASP A 43 16.00 -20.66 -46.13
C ASP A 43 15.64 -20.70 -47.61
N GLY A 44 14.35 -20.80 -47.92
CA GLY A 44 13.90 -20.93 -49.30
C GLY A 44 12.43 -21.27 -49.45
N ALA A 45 12.00 -21.42 -50.70
CA ALA A 45 10.67 -21.88 -51.04
C ALA A 45 10.64 -23.41 -51.14
N TYR A 46 9.69 -24.03 -50.44
CA TYR A 46 9.50 -25.48 -50.42
C TYR A 46 8.07 -25.85 -50.86
N SER A 47 7.95 -26.92 -51.64
CA SER A 47 6.65 -27.53 -51.92
C SER A 47 6.28 -28.49 -50.79
N LEU A 48 5.14 -28.26 -50.15
CA LEU A 48 4.59 -29.08 -49.07
C LEU A 48 3.24 -29.65 -49.48
N VAL A 49 3.08 -30.96 -49.28
CA VAL A 49 1.81 -31.67 -49.49
C VAL A 49 1.25 -32.07 -48.14
N PHE A 50 0.05 -31.59 -47.86
CA PHE A 50 -0.71 -31.87 -46.65
C PHE A 50 -1.80 -32.87 -46.94
N LYS A 51 -1.93 -33.89 -46.09
CA LYS A 51 -2.97 -34.91 -46.20
C LYS A 51 -3.64 -35.11 -44.86
N LEU A 52 -4.97 -35.22 -44.88
CA LEU A 52 -5.76 -35.50 -43.69
C LEU A 52 -6.22 -36.95 -43.71
N TYR A 53 -6.12 -37.62 -42.56
CA TYR A 53 -6.49 -39.02 -42.38
C TYR A 53 -7.39 -39.20 -41.16
N THR A 54 -8.19 -40.26 -41.15
CA THR A 54 -9.00 -40.68 -39.99
C THR A 54 -8.30 -41.71 -39.11
N VAL A 55 -7.14 -42.23 -39.56
CA VAL A 55 -6.32 -43.24 -38.89
C VAL A 55 -4.86 -42.76 -38.79
N ASP A 56 -4.15 -43.26 -37.78
CA ASP A 56 -2.77 -42.90 -37.45
C ASP A 56 -1.73 -43.49 -38.41
N ASN A 57 -2.00 -44.67 -38.96
CA ASN A 57 -1.15 -45.33 -39.96
C ASN A 57 -1.98 -45.95 -41.11
N GLY A 58 -1.45 -45.90 -42.33
CA GLY A 58 -2.17 -46.38 -43.53
C GLY A 58 -3.43 -45.56 -43.85
N GLY A 59 -4.42 -46.22 -44.45
CA GLY A 59 -5.71 -45.60 -44.82
C GLY A 59 -5.66 -44.67 -46.04
N THR A 60 -6.83 -44.31 -46.54
CA THR A 60 -6.99 -43.31 -47.60
C THR A 60 -7.07 -41.91 -47.00
N SER A 61 -6.46 -40.92 -47.66
CA SER A 61 -6.57 -39.53 -47.24
C SER A 61 -7.99 -39.02 -47.51
N VAL A 62 -8.62 -38.42 -46.51
CA VAL A 62 -9.94 -37.77 -46.64
C VAL A 62 -9.83 -36.38 -47.27
N TRP A 63 -8.62 -35.81 -47.29
CA TRP A 63 -8.34 -34.53 -47.95
C TRP A 63 -6.86 -34.43 -48.29
N THR A 64 -6.55 -33.68 -49.34
CA THR A 64 -5.19 -33.41 -49.80
C THR A 64 -5.09 -31.99 -50.34
N GLU A 65 -4.04 -31.30 -49.93
CA GLU A 65 -3.66 -29.97 -50.42
C GLU A 65 -2.17 -29.95 -50.73
N ALA A 66 -1.80 -29.40 -51.88
CA ALA A 66 -0.42 -29.15 -52.25
C ALA A 66 -0.19 -27.64 -52.28
N GLN A 67 0.85 -27.18 -51.59
CA GLN A 67 1.29 -25.79 -51.57
C GLN A 67 2.73 -25.73 -52.08
N ASP A 68 2.92 -25.22 -53.29
CA ASP A 68 4.20 -25.33 -54.00
C ASP A 68 5.21 -24.22 -53.68
N ASN A 69 4.81 -23.20 -52.92
CA ASN A 69 5.64 -22.03 -52.64
C ASN A 69 5.59 -21.62 -51.15
N VAL A 70 5.87 -22.56 -50.25
CA VAL A 70 5.92 -22.28 -48.82
C VAL A 70 7.28 -21.70 -48.47
N ILE A 71 7.31 -20.45 -48.00
CA ILE A 71 8.56 -19.81 -47.56
C ILE A 71 8.95 -20.36 -46.19
N VAL A 72 10.17 -20.88 -46.12
CA VAL A 72 10.79 -21.44 -44.92
C VAL A 72 11.95 -20.55 -44.52
N THR A 73 12.02 -20.18 -43.24
CA THR A 73 13.08 -19.32 -42.69
C THR A 73 13.56 -19.91 -41.37
N HIS A 74 14.87 -20.13 -41.26
CA HIS A 74 15.54 -20.92 -40.21
C HIS A 74 14.91 -22.30 -39.99
N GLY A 75 14.45 -22.94 -41.08
CA GLY A 75 13.71 -24.19 -41.05
C GLY A 75 12.26 -24.10 -40.55
N VAL A 76 11.75 -22.93 -40.20
CA VAL A 76 10.36 -22.74 -39.74
C VAL A 76 9.44 -22.40 -40.91
N PHE A 77 8.28 -23.05 -40.99
CA PHE A 77 7.22 -22.71 -41.94
C PHE A 77 5.91 -22.36 -41.21
N SER A 78 5.11 -21.52 -41.85
CA SER A 78 3.75 -21.19 -41.42
C SER A 78 2.84 -21.17 -42.62
N VAL A 79 1.84 -22.05 -42.64
CA VAL A 79 0.89 -22.21 -43.75
C VAL A 79 -0.54 -22.17 -43.26
N GLU A 80 -1.45 -21.79 -44.16
CA GLU A 80 -2.88 -21.85 -43.93
C GLU A 80 -3.46 -23.01 -44.74
N LEU A 81 -3.92 -24.05 -44.04
CA LEU A 81 -4.62 -25.20 -44.64
C LEU A 81 -6.03 -24.78 -45.04
N GLY A 82 -6.50 -25.27 -46.18
CA GLY A 82 -7.79 -24.90 -46.76
C GLY A 82 -7.71 -23.69 -47.70
N SER A 83 -6.52 -23.12 -47.91
CA SER A 83 -6.32 -21.92 -48.75
C SER A 83 -6.28 -22.25 -50.25
N VAL A 84 -5.75 -23.42 -50.62
CA VAL A 84 -5.73 -23.91 -52.02
C VAL A 84 -6.90 -24.88 -52.28
N THR A 85 -7.05 -25.90 -51.44
CA THR A 85 -8.16 -26.86 -51.50
C THR A 85 -8.99 -26.73 -50.24
N SER A 86 -10.24 -26.25 -50.33
CA SER A 86 -11.11 -26.09 -49.16
C SER A 86 -11.16 -27.35 -48.30
N LEU A 87 -11.05 -27.18 -46.98
CA LEU A 87 -11.13 -28.30 -46.04
C LEU A 87 -12.54 -28.93 -46.09
N PRO A 88 -12.64 -30.27 -45.99
CA PRO A 88 -13.93 -30.94 -45.94
C PRO A 88 -14.63 -30.62 -44.61
N THR A 89 -15.94 -30.85 -44.57
CA THR A 89 -16.67 -30.86 -43.30
C THR A 89 -16.07 -31.91 -42.36
N ILE A 90 -15.55 -31.46 -41.22
CA ILE A 90 -14.90 -32.30 -40.22
C ILE A 90 -15.95 -32.80 -39.22
N ASP A 91 -16.02 -34.12 -39.01
CA ASP A 91 -16.90 -34.71 -37.99
C ASP A 91 -16.36 -34.44 -36.59
N ALA A 92 -17.23 -33.94 -35.71
CA ALA A 92 -16.91 -33.58 -34.34
C ALA A 92 -16.49 -34.75 -33.45
N GLY A 93 -16.91 -35.98 -33.77
CA GLY A 93 -16.59 -37.20 -33.01
C GLY A 93 -15.36 -37.96 -33.52
N GLN A 94 -14.83 -37.60 -34.68
CA GLN A 94 -13.73 -38.30 -35.34
C GLN A 94 -12.38 -37.67 -35.00
N VAL A 95 -11.37 -38.51 -34.72
CA VAL A 95 -9.98 -38.06 -34.60
C VAL A 95 -9.38 -38.02 -36.00
N TYR A 96 -8.67 -36.92 -36.30
CA TYR A 96 -7.96 -36.74 -37.56
C TYR A 96 -6.45 -36.66 -37.33
N PHE A 97 -5.70 -37.07 -38.34
CA PHE A 97 -4.23 -37.06 -38.36
C PHE A 97 -3.75 -36.30 -39.59
N LEU A 98 -2.83 -35.36 -39.39
CA LEU A 98 -2.19 -34.59 -40.44
C LEU A 98 -0.88 -35.28 -40.85
N GLY A 99 -0.82 -35.71 -42.10
CA GLY A 99 0.39 -36.14 -42.78
C GLY A 99 0.98 -34.98 -43.57
N ILE A 100 2.30 -34.84 -43.53
CA ILE A 100 3.03 -33.80 -44.25
C ILE A 100 4.14 -34.47 -45.06
N ALA A 101 4.24 -34.14 -46.34
CA ALA A 101 5.35 -34.52 -47.20
C ALA A 101 6.00 -33.25 -47.77
N ALA A 102 7.34 -33.22 -47.78
CA ALA A 102 8.10 -32.09 -48.33
C ALA A 102 8.81 -32.50 -49.62
N GLN A 103 8.82 -31.61 -50.62
CA GLN A 103 9.60 -31.74 -51.86
C GLN A 103 9.38 -33.08 -52.59
N GLY A 104 8.14 -33.60 -52.59
CA GLY A 104 7.81 -34.89 -53.22
C GLY A 104 8.38 -36.13 -52.51
N GLY A 105 8.96 -35.98 -51.32
CA GLY A 105 9.49 -37.07 -50.51
C GLY A 105 8.42 -37.93 -49.84
N ALA A 106 8.87 -38.93 -49.08
CA ALA A 106 7.97 -39.76 -48.28
C ALA A 106 7.24 -38.94 -47.21
N GLU A 107 6.00 -39.32 -46.91
CA GLU A 107 5.20 -38.69 -45.86
C GLU A 107 5.87 -38.89 -44.49
N MET A 108 6.05 -37.78 -43.75
CA MET A 108 6.69 -37.80 -42.43
C MET A 108 5.87 -38.60 -41.42
N GLN A 109 6.57 -39.45 -40.65
CA GLN A 109 6.01 -40.27 -39.58
C GLN A 109 6.64 -39.91 -38.23
N PRO A 110 5.90 -40.00 -37.11
CA PRO A 110 4.47 -40.30 -37.03
C PRO A 110 3.61 -39.11 -37.48
N ARG A 111 2.41 -39.39 -38.00
CA ARG A 111 1.44 -38.34 -38.34
C ARG A 111 1.08 -37.49 -37.11
N ILE A 112 0.81 -36.22 -37.34
CA ILE A 112 0.45 -35.29 -36.26
C ILE A 112 -1.03 -35.48 -35.93
N LYS A 113 -1.33 -35.97 -34.74
CA LYS A 113 -2.72 -36.09 -34.26
C LYS A 113 -3.34 -34.70 -34.09
N LEU A 114 -4.34 -34.39 -34.89
CA LEU A 114 -5.15 -33.19 -34.73
C LEU A 114 -6.22 -33.47 -33.67
N GLN A 115 -5.93 -33.06 -32.44
CA GLN A 115 -6.97 -32.90 -31.43
C GLN A 115 -7.62 -31.54 -31.67
N LYS A 116 -8.97 -31.44 -31.59
CA LYS A 116 -9.70 -30.20 -31.86
C LYS A 116 -9.03 -28.99 -31.18
N ALA A 117 -8.36 -28.17 -31.96
CA ALA A 117 -8.12 -26.77 -31.63
C ALA A 117 -9.46 -26.05 -31.84
N PHE A 118 -10.29 -26.04 -30.81
CA PHE A 118 -11.24 -24.97 -30.42
C PHE A 118 -12.23 -24.39 -31.45
N ALA A 119 -12.21 -24.67 -32.75
CA ALA A 119 -12.99 -23.93 -33.75
C ALA A 119 -14.32 -24.61 -34.14
N ALA A 120 -14.37 -25.94 -34.24
CA ALA A 120 -15.58 -26.63 -34.72
C ALA A 120 -16.74 -26.69 -33.71
N ASN A 121 -16.49 -26.47 -32.41
CA ASN A 121 -17.55 -26.37 -31.39
C ASN A 121 -18.04 -24.93 -31.18
N ILE A 122 -17.30 -23.93 -31.68
CA ILE A 122 -17.65 -22.52 -31.48
C ILE A 122 -18.74 -22.10 -32.46
N THR A 123 -18.68 -22.48 -33.73
CA THR A 123 -19.66 -22.03 -34.73
C THR A 123 -21.06 -22.61 -34.49
N ALA A 124 -21.17 -23.87 -34.05
CA ALA A 124 -22.46 -24.49 -33.73
C ALA A 124 -23.03 -24.03 -32.38
N ALA A 125 -22.18 -23.79 -31.37
CA ALA A 125 -22.63 -23.30 -30.06
C ALA A 125 -22.87 -21.78 -30.01
N MET A 126 -22.32 -21.01 -30.96
CA MET A 126 -22.51 -19.55 -31.06
C MET A 126 -23.56 -19.12 -32.09
N ALA A 127 -24.17 -20.04 -32.83
CA ALA A 127 -25.32 -19.72 -33.68
C ALA A 127 -26.50 -19.27 -32.79
N GLY A 128 -26.68 -17.94 -32.65
CA GLY A 128 -27.77 -17.32 -31.90
C GLY A 128 -27.38 -16.58 -30.62
N PHE A 129 -26.11 -16.58 -30.22
CA PHE A 129 -25.64 -15.79 -29.07
C PHE A 129 -24.69 -14.68 -29.53
N THR A 130 -25.09 -13.41 -29.35
CA THR A 130 -24.16 -12.29 -29.43
C THR A 130 -23.22 -12.37 -28.23
N ASN A 131 -22.08 -13.05 -28.39
CA ASN A 131 -21.04 -13.07 -27.37
C ASN A 131 -20.38 -11.68 -27.35
N LYS A 132 -20.95 -10.76 -26.56
CA LYS A 132 -20.47 -9.39 -26.43
C LYS A 132 -19.28 -9.40 -25.48
N VAL A 133 -18.08 -9.66 -25.99
CA VAL A 133 -16.86 -9.32 -25.25
C VAL A 133 -16.82 -7.80 -25.18
N PRO A 134 -16.98 -7.18 -23.99
CA PRO A 134 -17.03 -5.73 -23.90
C PRO A 134 -15.68 -5.16 -24.35
N SER A 135 -15.69 -4.11 -25.17
CA SER A 135 -14.49 -3.40 -25.63
C SER A 135 -13.75 -2.65 -24.50
N SER A 136 -14.27 -2.74 -23.27
CA SER A 136 -13.65 -2.26 -22.03
C SER A 136 -14.35 -2.90 -20.82
N GLY A 137 -13.58 -3.36 -19.83
CA GLY A 137 -14.09 -4.08 -18.65
C GLY A 137 -13.68 -5.56 -18.63
N ALA A 138 -13.58 -6.15 -17.43
CA ALA A 138 -13.06 -7.50 -17.25
C ALA A 138 -14.04 -8.58 -17.76
N ALA A 139 -13.83 -9.07 -18.98
CA ALA A 139 -14.30 -10.38 -19.40
C ALA A 139 -13.17 -11.39 -19.16
N SER A 140 -13.25 -12.16 -18.08
CA SER A 140 -12.25 -13.17 -17.75
C SER A 140 -12.68 -14.56 -18.21
N LEU A 141 -11.78 -15.28 -18.90
CA LEU A 141 -11.86 -16.73 -19.07
C LEU A 141 -11.55 -17.42 -17.72
N ASP A 142 -12.58 -17.79 -16.97
CA ASP A 142 -12.49 -18.40 -15.61
C ASP A 142 -12.18 -19.92 -15.66
N THR A 143 -11.19 -20.35 -16.47
CA THR A 143 -10.89 -21.79 -16.63
C THR A 143 -9.41 -22.15 -16.47
N ILE A 144 -8.62 -21.35 -15.74
CA ILE A 144 -7.34 -21.85 -15.20
C ILE A 144 -7.54 -22.06 -13.69
N LYS A 145 -8.00 -23.25 -13.32
CA LYS A 145 -8.01 -23.71 -11.93
C LYS A 145 -6.65 -24.30 -11.61
N PHE A 146 -5.93 -23.70 -10.67
CA PHE A 146 -4.75 -24.32 -10.06
C PHE A 146 -5.20 -25.37 -9.03
N PRO A 147 -4.41 -26.42 -8.76
CA PRO A 147 -4.79 -27.54 -7.88
C PRO A 147 -5.19 -27.14 -6.44
N ASP A 148 -4.87 -25.91 -6.02
CA ASP A 148 -5.12 -25.37 -4.69
C ASP A 148 -6.29 -24.36 -4.64
N ASN A 149 -7.11 -24.28 -5.70
CA ASN A 149 -8.17 -23.28 -5.87
C ASN A 149 -7.70 -21.82 -5.86
N THR A 150 -6.39 -21.54 -6.00
CA THR A 150 -5.94 -20.18 -6.24
C THR A 150 -6.27 -19.81 -7.68
N LYS A 151 -6.97 -18.69 -7.86
CA LYS A 151 -7.08 -18.07 -9.19
C LYS A 151 -5.73 -17.43 -9.51
N LEU A 152 -5.28 -17.52 -10.76
CA LEU A 152 -4.29 -16.59 -11.30
C LEU A 152 -4.94 -15.21 -11.35
N SER A 153 -5.00 -14.56 -10.19
CA SER A 153 -5.18 -13.14 -10.09
C SER A 153 -3.92 -12.56 -10.71
N THR A 154 -4.02 -11.97 -11.90
CA THR A 154 -3.23 -10.76 -12.15
C THR A 154 -3.34 -9.95 -10.87
N ALA A 155 -2.23 -9.81 -10.13
CA ALA A 155 -2.24 -9.35 -8.75
C ALA A 155 -3.25 -8.21 -8.60
N ASP A 156 -4.40 -8.49 -7.96
CA ASP A 156 -5.35 -7.44 -7.69
C ASP A 156 -4.58 -6.47 -6.78
N PRO A 157 -4.35 -5.21 -7.19
CA PRO A 157 -3.61 -4.26 -6.36
C PRO A 157 -4.32 -3.99 -5.03
N ASN A 158 -5.59 -4.42 -4.88
CA ASN A 158 -6.33 -4.43 -3.62
C ASN A 158 -6.16 -5.70 -2.78
N LYS A 159 -5.38 -6.68 -3.25
CA LYS A 159 -5.00 -7.89 -2.49
C LYS A 159 -3.67 -7.73 -1.75
N LEU A 160 -3.24 -6.49 -1.49
CA LEU A 160 -2.40 -6.24 -0.32
C LEU A 160 -3.21 -6.74 0.88
N GLY A 161 -2.74 -7.79 1.57
CA GLY A 161 -3.46 -8.49 2.64
C GLY A 161 -3.77 -7.65 3.90
N ILE A 162 -3.89 -6.33 3.76
CA ILE A 162 -4.28 -5.39 4.80
C ILE A 162 -5.80 -5.20 4.70
N PRO A 163 -6.57 -5.58 5.73
CA PRO A 163 -8.01 -5.41 5.73
C PRO A 163 -8.41 -3.92 5.72
N ILE A 164 -9.62 -3.62 5.25
CA ILE A 164 -10.23 -2.28 5.40
C ILE A 164 -10.24 -1.90 6.89
N GLY A 165 -9.86 -0.65 7.19
CA GLY A 165 -9.63 -0.17 8.56
C GLY A 165 -8.20 -0.42 9.06
N GLY A 166 -7.39 -1.19 8.34
CA GLY A 166 -5.97 -1.37 8.67
C GLY A 166 -5.18 -0.08 8.52
N ILE A 167 -4.32 0.23 9.50
CA ILE A 167 -3.52 1.45 9.57
C ILE A 167 -2.06 1.11 9.38
N ILE A 168 -1.36 1.87 8.53
CA ILE A 168 0.09 1.78 8.34
C ILE A 168 0.76 3.14 8.54
N MET A 169 2.07 3.12 8.79
CA MET A 169 2.89 4.32 8.74
C MET A 169 3.27 4.65 7.29
N TRP A 170 3.22 5.92 6.93
CA TRP A 170 3.47 6.46 5.59
C TRP A 170 4.53 7.56 5.65
N SER A 171 5.59 7.39 4.86
CA SER A 171 6.71 8.34 4.75
C SER A 171 6.63 9.23 3.51
N GLY A 172 5.70 8.98 2.58
CA GLY A 172 5.52 9.77 1.37
C GLY A 172 4.78 11.09 1.62
N SER A 173 4.62 11.87 0.55
CA SER A 173 3.84 13.12 0.60
C SER A 173 2.37 12.85 0.95
N ILE A 174 1.76 13.74 1.74
CA ILE A 174 0.32 13.68 2.07
C ILE A 174 -0.55 13.86 0.82
N GLY A 175 -0.10 14.67 -0.14
CA GLY A 175 -0.81 14.86 -1.42
C GLY A 175 -0.72 13.67 -2.37
N SER A 176 0.05 12.63 -2.02
CA SER A 176 0.26 11.43 -2.83
C SER A 176 -0.13 10.17 -2.09
N ILE A 177 -1.02 10.28 -1.09
CA ILE A 177 -1.61 9.11 -0.44
C ILE A 177 -2.31 8.27 -1.52
N PRO A 178 -2.01 6.96 -1.62
CA PRO A 178 -2.59 6.12 -2.67
C PRO A 178 -4.11 6.05 -2.60
N SER A 179 -4.77 5.83 -3.73
CA SER A 179 -6.21 5.51 -3.77
C SER A 179 -6.54 4.33 -2.85
N ASN A 180 -7.74 4.28 -2.28
CA ASN A 180 -8.14 3.35 -1.22
C ASN A 180 -7.40 3.53 0.12
N TRP A 181 -6.74 4.66 0.33
CA TRP A 181 -6.19 5.03 1.62
C TRP A 181 -6.63 6.46 1.97
N ALA A 182 -6.88 6.68 3.25
CA ALA A 182 -7.18 8.00 3.79
C ALA A 182 -6.20 8.33 4.91
N ILE A 183 -5.88 9.61 5.09
CA ILE A 183 -5.11 10.07 6.24
C ILE A 183 -5.93 9.87 7.53
N CYS A 184 -5.27 9.43 8.61
CA CYS A 184 -5.89 9.30 9.93
C CYS A 184 -6.02 10.67 10.61
N ASP A 185 -6.98 11.48 10.18
CA ASP A 185 -7.19 12.85 10.67
C ASP A 185 -8.56 13.07 11.35
N GLY A 186 -9.34 12.00 11.54
CA GLY A 186 -10.68 12.06 12.13
C GLY A 186 -11.81 12.23 11.09
N THR A 187 -11.47 12.43 9.81
CA THR A 187 -12.45 12.53 8.72
C THR A 187 -12.68 11.17 8.05
N ASN A 188 -13.78 11.05 7.30
CA ASN A 188 -14.10 9.86 6.49
C ASN A 188 -14.07 8.52 7.27
N GLY A 189 -14.45 8.56 8.56
CA GLY A 189 -14.46 7.39 9.43
C GLY A 189 -13.08 6.91 9.90
N THR A 190 -12.02 7.68 9.64
CA THR A 190 -10.67 7.41 10.17
C THR A 190 -10.55 7.90 11.62
N PRO A 191 -9.69 7.29 12.46
CA PRO A 191 -9.30 7.88 13.74
C PRO A 191 -8.40 9.10 13.50
N ASP A 192 -8.43 10.10 14.40
CA ASP A 192 -7.43 11.17 14.38
C ASP A 192 -6.16 10.71 15.10
N LEU A 193 -5.10 10.41 14.35
CA LEU A 193 -3.80 9.98 14.88
C LEU A 193 -2.72 11.06 14.77
N ARG A 194 -3.07 12.28 14.34
CA ARG A 194 -2.10 13.36 14.19
C ARG A 194 -1.52 13.75 15.55
N GLY A 195 -0.19 13.80 15.63
CA GLY A 195 0.52 14.20 16.85
C GLY A 195 0.41 13.22 18.03
N ARG A 196 -0.06 11.99 17.79
CA ARG A 196 -0.25 10.96 18.84
C ARG A 196 0.86 9.92 18.80
N PHE A 197 1.17 9.38 19.98
CA PHE A 197 1.99 8.17 20.11
C PHE A 197 1.04 6.98 20.32
N VAL A 198 1.19 5.92 19.52
CA VAL A 198 0.28 4.77 19.55
C VAL A 198 0.68 3.83 20.68
N VAL A 199 -0.29 3.45 21.51
CA VAL A 199 -0.17 2.44 22.56
C VAL A 199 -1.05 1.24 22.22
N GLY A 200 -0.59 0.03 22.58
CA GLY A 200 -1.36 -1.18 22.35
C GLY A 200 -2.61 -1.24 23.23
N TYR A 201 -3.71 -1.69 22.64
CA TYR A 201 -4.93 -1.99 23.39
C TYR A 201 -4.66 -3.05 24.47
N SER A 202 -5.20 -2.84 25.67
CA SER A 202 -5.12 -3.79 26.77
C SER A 202 -6.41 -3.74 27.57
N SER A 203 -7.19 -4.82 27.56
CA SER A 203 -8.40 -4.93 28.37
C SER A 203 -8.15 -4.96 29.87
N ALA A 204 -6.90 -5.21 30.29
CA ALA A 204 -6.52 -5.26 31.70
C ALA A 204 -6.14 -3.89 32.28
N ASP A 205 -5.93 -2.89 31.43
CA ASP A 205 -5.53 -1.54 31.82
C ASP A 205 -6.69 -0.57 31.54
N ALA A 206 -7.14 0.16 32.56
CA ALA A 206 -8.26 1.08 32.42
C ALA A 206 -7.99 2.14 31.35
N ASP A 207 -6.76 2.64 31.24
CA ASP A 207 -6.39 3.70 30.29
C ASP A 207 -6.42 3.19 28.85
N TYR A 208 -6.14 1.90 28.63
CA TYR A 208 -6.02 1.28 27.30
C TYR A 208 -7.14 0.26 26.99
N SER A 209 -8.18 0.24 27.81
CA SER A 209 -9.30 -0.72 27.77
C SER A 209 -10.28 -0.52 26.60
N SER A 210 -10.13 0.55 25.83
CA SER A 210 -11.00 0.84 24.68
C SER A 210 -10.19 1.45 23.53
N VAL A 211 -10.46 0.99 22.32
CA VAL A 211 -9.83 1.54 21.11
C VAL A 211 -10.26 2.99 20.93
N GLY A 212 -9.28 3.89 20.76
CA GLY A 212 -9.53 5.32 20.61
C GLY A 212 -9.39 6.12 21.91
N ASN A 213 -9.16 5.49 23.06
CA ASN A 213 -8.77 6.20 24.28
C ASN A 213 -7.52 7.06 24.02
N THR A 214 -7.51 8.27 24.58
CA THR A 214 -6.41 9.23 24.44
C THR A 214 -5.94 9.75 25.79
N GLY A 215 -4.65 10.02 25.91
CA GLY A 215 -4.06 10.63 27.10
C GLY A 215 -2.63 11.12 26.83
N GLY A 216 -1.91 11.40 27.91
CA GLY A 216 -0.53 11.88 27.86
C GLY A 216 -0.40 13.39 27.64
N LEU A 217 0.81 13.89 27.88
CA LEU A 217 1.16 15.31 27.76
C LEU A 217 2.50 15.45 27.02
N LYS A 218 2.58 16.42 26.10
CA LYS A 218 3.82 16.76 25.39
C LYS A 218 4.87 17.35 26.34
N ALA A 219 4.45 18.18 27.28
CA ALA A 219 5.32 18.79 28.28
C ALA A 219 4.62 18.77 29.64
N VAL A 220 5.41 18.71 30.72
CA VAL A 220 4.91 18.62 32.10
C VAL A 220 5.53 19.74 32.92
N THR A 221 4.67 20.49 33.63
CA THR A 221 5.10 21.41 34.69
C THR A 221 4.97 20.69 36.03
N LEU A 222 6.04 20.70 36.82
CA LEU A 222 6.01 20.08 38.15
C LEU A 222 5.07 20.87 39.08
N THR A 223 4.26 20.14 39.82
CA THR A 223 3.43 20.66 40.90
C THR A 223 4.14 20.49 42.24
N THR A 224 3.72 21.24 43.25
CA THR A 224 4.24 21.08 44.62
C THR A 224 4.10 19.65 45.14
N ALA A 225 3.03 18.93 44.76
CA ALA A 225 2.81 17.54 45.16
C ALA A 225 3.81 16.55 44.54
N GLN A 226 4.51 16.94 43.46
CA GLN A 226 5.52 16.14 42.79
C GLN A 226 6.94 16.43 43.29
N MET A 227 7.11 17.38 44.20
CA MET A 227 8.41 17.70 44.79
C MET A 227 8.71 16.76 45.96
N PRO A 228 9.93 16.17 46.04
CA PRO A 228 10.36 15.48 47.23
C PRO A 228 10.31 16.38 48.48
N SER A 229 9.96 15.77 49.62
CA SER A 229 10.01 16.45 50.92
C SER A 229 11.43 16.96 51.19
N HIS A 230 11.54 18.24 51.53
CA HIS A 230 12.81 18.90 51.83
C HIS A 230 12.61 19.95 52.91
N ASN A 231 13.69 20.33 53.59
CA ASN A 231 13.68 21.37 54.62
C ASN A 231 14.71 22.45 54.31
N HIS A 232 14.44 23.67 54.76
CA HIS A 232 15.35 24.81 54.69
C HIS A 232 15.85 25.12 56.10
N THR A 233 17.15 25.37 56.23
CA THR A 233 17.75 25.85 57.49
C THR A 233 18.45 27.17 57.23
N GLY A 234 18.48 28.03 58.25
CA GLY A 234 19.10 29.34 58.17
C GLY A 234 19.31 29.92 59.56
N THR A 235 20.29 30.80 59.68
CA THR A 235 20.56 31.57 60.89
C THR A 235 20.53 33.05 60.53
N THR A 236 19.92 33.87 61.39
CA THR A 236 20.09 35.32 61.33
C THR A 236 21.30 35.68 62.19
N SER A 237 22.20 36.51 61.67
CA SER A 237 23.49 36.77 62.31
C SER A 237 23.31 37.54 63.62
N THR A 238 23.63 36.87 64.73
CA THR A 238 23.91 37.39 66.08
C THR A 238 22.80 38.17 66.79
N ASN A 239 22.61 37.87 68.07
CA ASN A 239 21.76 38.66 68.98
C ASN A 239 22.13 40.15 68.83
N GLY A 240 21.13 41.00 68.65
CA GLY A 240 21.36 42.44 68.54
C GLY A 240 22.10 42.98 69.77
N SER A 241 23.36 43.40 69.58
CA SER A 241 24.07 44.19 70.59
C SER A 241 23.31 45.50 70.76
N HIS A 242 22.83 45.78 71.97
CA HIS A 242 22.17 47.04 72.29
C HIS A 242 22.77 47.59 73.58
N THR A 243 22.81 48.92 73.67
CA THR A 243 23.20 49.67 74.86
C THR A 243 21.98 50.37 75.42
N HIS A 244 21.93 50.51 76.74
CA HIS A 244 20.96 51.39 77.36
C HIS A 244 21.68 52.64 77.84
N ARG A 245 21.04 53.80 77.62
CA ARG A 245 21.53 55.09 78.08
C ARG A 245 20.89 55.42 79.42
N TRP A 246 21.69 55.50 80.46
CA TRP A 246 21.22 55.91 81.79
C TRP A 246 21.96 57.17 82.23
N ASN A 247 21.31 57.96 83.09
CA ASN A 247 21.93 59.12 83.70
C ASN A 247 22.61 58.69 85.00
N ASN A 248 23.91 58.87 85.10
CA ASN A 248 24.62 58.62 86.35
C ASN A 248 24.11 59.62 87.41
N GLY A 249 23.74 59.10 88.58
CA GLY A 249 23.48 59.95 89.74
C GLY A 249 24.72 60.77 90.07
N LEU A 250 24.51 61.98 90.61
CA LEU A 250 25.59 62.73 91.22
C LEU A 250 26.06 61.91 92.44
N GLU A 251 27.27 61.38 92.40
CA GLU A 251 27.87 60.78 93.59
C GLU A 251 28.06 61.90 94.62
N GLY A 252 27.48 61.69 95.81
CA GLY A 252 27.83 62.48 96.99
C GLY A 252 29.23 62.08 97.43
N ASP A 253 30.05 63.07 97.77
CA ASP A 253 31.39 62.88 98.30
C ASP A 253 31.36 62.00 99.56
N ASP A 254 31.68 60.72 99.41
CA ASP A 254 31.84 59.78 100.54
C ASP A 254 33.25 59.86 101.14
N SER A 255 34.11 60.76 100.64
CA SER A 255 35.41 61.03 101.26
C SER A 255 35.20 61.92 102.49
N GLY A 256 34.74 61.29 103.56
CA GLY A 256 35.07 61.75 104.90
C GLY A 256 36.59 61.92 104.96
N THR A 257 37.03 63.17 104.83
CA THR A 257 38.43 63.65 104.91
C THR A 257 39.38 63.35 103.72
N GLY A 258 39.30 64.18 102.68
CA GLY A 258 40.45 64.97 102.21
C GLY A 258 41.68 64.23 101.66
N GLY A 259 41.50 63.24 100.77
CA GLY A 259 42.60 62.59 100.06
C GLY A 259 42.49 62.76 98.55
N SER A 260 43.49 63.40 97.93
CA SER A 260 43.69 63.49 96.47
C SER A 260 44.03 62.11 95.90
N HIS A 261 43.06 61.23 95.82
CA HIS A 261 43.10 60.10 94.91
C HIS A 261 42.41 60.57 93.64
N ALA A 262 43.05 60.38 92.48
CA ALA A 262 42.41 60.58 91.18
C ALA A 262 41.33 59.50 91.03
N GLU A 263 40.25 59.67 91.76
CA GLU A 263 39.03 58.95 91.55
C GLU A 263 38.60 59.31 90.13
N TYR A 264 38.38 58.31 89.29
CA TYR A 264 37.80 58.53 87.97
C TYR A 264 36.30 58.82 88.13
N THR A 265 35.96 59.77 89.01
CA THR A 265 34.60 60.21 89.29
C THR A 265 34.21 61.13 88.14
N ARG A 266 33.63 60.54 87.09
CA ARG A 266 32.91 61.33 86.08
C ARG A 266 31.65 61.87 86.75
N ILE A 267 31.73 63.12 87.20
CA ILE A 267 30.61 63.89 87.75
C ILE A 267 29.63 64.20 86.62
N GLY A 268 28.50 63.51 86.62
CA GLY A 268 27.39 63.78 85.72
C GLY A 268 27.63 63.42 84.24
N GLY A 269 26.53 63.20 83.55
CA GLY A 269 26.51 62.87 82.13
C GLY A 269 25.94 61.48 81.87
N PHE A 270 25.49 61.29 80.64
CA PHE A 270 24.94 60.02 80.20
C PHE A 270 26.04 59.00 79.90
N ARG A 271 25.81 57.74 80.28
CA ARG A 271 26.62 56.60 79.85
C ARG A 271 25.79 55.64 79.01
N ASP A 272 26.43 55.08 78.00
CA ASP A 272 25.90 54.01 77.19
C ASP A 272 26.63 52.72 77.60
N ASP A 273 26.00 51.92 78.46
CA ASP A 273 26.57 50.66 78.93
C ASP A 273 25.98 49.49 78.13
N ALA A 274 26.85 48.57 77.70
CA ALA A 274 26.43 47.33 77.06
C ALA A 274 25.84 46.39 78.13
N ILE A 275 24.61 45.93 77.92
CA ILE A 275 23.94 44.99 78.84
C ILE A 275 23.97 43.59 78.23
N ALA A 276 24.16 42.56 79.07
CA ALA A 276 24.29 41.16 78.64
C ALA A 276 22.98 40.50 78.16
N ALA A 277 21.81 41.08 78.46
CA ALA A 277 20.49 40.53 78.13
C ALA A 277 19.89 41.27 76.93
N ALA A 278 19.73 40.60 75.79
CA ALA A 278 19.12 41.18 74.59
C ALA A 278 17.68 41.66 74.85
N GLY A 279 17.33 42.89 74.43
CA GLY A 279 15.95 43.37 74.43
C GLY A 279 15.05 42.59 73.44
N ASP A 280 13.73 42.75 73.58
CA ASP A 280 12.74 42.09 72.71
C ASP A 280 12.90 42.54 71.25
N HIS A 281 13.16 41.59 70.34
CA HIS A 281 13.30 41.86 68.91
C HIS A 281 12.96 40.64 68.06
N ASN A 282 12.61 40.90 66.79
CA ASN A 282 12.25 39.88 65.82
C ASN A 282 13.37 39.68 64.79
N HIS A 283 13.59 38.43 64.41
CA HIS A 283 14.39 38.07 63.25
C HIS A 283 13.50 37.68 62.09
N THR A 284 13.80 38.18 60.89
CA THR A 284 13.18 37.72 59.65
C THR A 284 14.21 36.97 58.84
N PHE A 285 13.89 35.74 58.46
CA PHE A 285 14.66 34.94 57.52
C PHE A 285 13.79 34.60 56.33
N THR A 286 14.22 35.01 55.13
CA THR A 286 13.53 34.74 53.86
C THR A 286 14.53 34.15 52.89
N THR A 287 14.17 33.03 52.26
CA THR A 287 14.92 32.49 51.13
C THR A 287 14.44 33.16 49.84
N SER A 288 15.29 33.16 48.81
CA SER A 288 14.86 33.56 47.47
C SER A 288 13.94 32.50 46.87
N THR A 289 12.94 32.92 46.11
CA THR A 289 12.18 32.01 45.25
C THR A 289 13.12 31.44 44.18
N VAL A 290 13.17 30.11 44.09
CA VAL A 290 13.97 29.38 43.09
C VAL A 290 13.06 28.41 42.34
N GLY A 291 13.34 28.21 41.05
CA GLY A 291 12.45 27.54 40.11
C GLY A 291 11.87 28.53 39.10
N SER A 292 11.60 28.06 37.88
CA SER A 292 11.05 28.89 36.80
C SER A 292 9.60 28.52 36.45
N ASP A 293 9.05 27.49 37.10
CA ASP A 293 7.72 26.91 36.83
C ASP A 293 7.45 26.61 35.35
N GLN A 294 8.52 26.42 34.57
CA GLN A 294 8.42 26.11 33.15
C GLN A 294 8.21 24.61 32.95
N ALA A 295 7.36 24.27 31.98
CA ALA A 295 7.19 22.90 31.57
C ALA A 295 8.47 22.35 30.94
N HIS A 296 8.80 21.09 31.21
CA HIS A 296 9.86 20.37 30.51
C HIS A 296 9.28 19.42 29.46
N GLU A 297 10.06 19.16 28.42
CA GLU A 297 9.75 18.19 27.38
C GLU A 297 9.55 16.79 28.00
N ASN A 298 8.51 16.08 27.58
CA ASN A 298 8.15 14.75 28.08
C ASN A 298 8.20 13.67 26.98
N ARG A 299 8.57 14.04 25.75
CA ARG A 299 8.68 13.08 24.64
C ARG A 299 10.08 12.48 24.56
N PRO A 300 10.21 11.17 24.30
CA PRO A 300 11.45 10.60 23.82
C PRO A 300 11.81 11.17 22.42
N PRO A 301 13.05 11.00 21.94
CA PRO A 301 13.41 11.32 20.56
C PRO A 301 12.43 10.67 19.57
N TYR A 302 11.92 11.43 18.61
CA TYR A 302 10.89 10.96 17.68
C TYR A 302 11.20 11.36 16.24
N TYR A 303 10.68 10.56 15.31
CA TYR A 303 10.67 10.84 13.87
C TYR A 303 9.21 10.87 13.40
N THR A 304 8.88 11.82 12.52
CA THR A 304 7.48 12.06 12.12
C THR A 304 7.15 11.28 10.85
N LEU A 305 6.14 10.41 10.94
CA LEU A 305 5.49 9.74 9.81
C LEU A 305 3.99 10.03 9.86
N ALA A 306 3.32 9.93 8.72
CA ALA A 306 1.87 9.98 8.67
C ALA A 306 1.28 8.60 9.01
N PHE A 307 0.08 8.60 9.58
CA PHE A 307 -0.75 7.38 9.64
C PHE A 307 -1.81 7.46 8.55
N ILE A 308 -1.93 6.40 7.76
CA ILE A 308 -2.97 6.25 6.75
C ILE A 308 -3.73 4.94 6.98
N MET A 309 -5.04 4.99 6.74
CA MET A 309 -5.97 3.87 6.93
C MET A 309 -6.48 3.37 5.58
N LYS A 310 -6.50 2.06 5.37
CA LYS A 310 -7.10 1.43 4.20
C LYS A 310 -8.61 1.64 4.23
N THR A 311 -9.17 2.19 3.17
CA THR A 311 -10.61 2.41 3.01
C THR A 311 -11.18 1.54 1.89
N SER A 312 -12.48 1.29 1.91
CA SER A 312 -13.21 0.80 0.73
C SER A 312 -13.34 1.96 -0.25
N ASN A 313 -12.84 1.79 -1.48
CA ASN A 313 -13.11 2.69 -2.61
C ASN A 313 -14.59 3.06 -2.73
#